data_AF-A0A7C5G7G1-F1
#
_entry.id   AF-A0A7C5G7G1-F1
#
_cell.length_a   1.000
_cell.length_b   1.000
_cell.length_c   1.000
_cell.angle_alpha   90.00
_cell.angle_beta   90.00
_cell.angle_gamma   90.00
#
_symmetry.space_group_name_H-M   'P 1'
#
loop_
_entity.id
_entity.type
_entity.pdbx_description
1 polymer ?
#
loop_
_entity_poly.entity_id
_entity_poly.type
_entity_poly.pdbx_seq_one_letter_code
_entity_poly.pdbx_strand_id
1 'polypeptide(L)'
;MTINGPSAPSEGGGGEACRLSRIQAAETRARHTGALRPIATASHVLERNGLRYLVRILERVHEKEQARAKQDVSEGQGDPFLPYEVDLFVGDLGRHHVALLNKFPVLRHHLLIVTRRFEHQACPLTLEDMHALHRCLRRAGGLGFYNSGKTAGASQAHKHLQWVPTPLGSGARDEVPVGPWLTPEALRAGRVARFPFRHAVHALPGTLGSACGAVVLLKAYRRLLE
;
A
#
# COMPACT_ATOMS: atom_id res chain seq x y z
N MET A 1 16.42 -35.22 -11.79
CA MET A 1 15.68 -34.23 -10.97
C MET A 1 15.93 -32.86 -11.57
N THR A 2 15.04 -32.41 -12.43
CA THR A 2 15.09 -31.08 -13.05
C THR A 2 14.42 -30.07 -12.11
N ILE A 3 15.23 -29.19 -11.55
CA ILE A 3 14.80 -28.05 -10.75
C ILE A 3 14.20 -27.02 -11.72
N ASN A 4 12.87 -27.01 -11.81
CA ASN A 4 12.14 -25.96 -12.53
C ASN A 4 12.28 -24.65 -11.76
N GLY A 5 13.13 -23.75 -12.26
CA GLY A 5 13.11 -22.34 -11.86
C GLY A 5 11.76 -21.69 -12.16
N PRO A 6 11.42 -20.58 -11.49
CA PRO A 6 10.13 -19.93 -11.67
C PRO A 6 9.98 -19.47 -13.13
N SER A 7 8.91 -19.96 -13.76
CA SER A 7 8.49 -19.63 -15.12
C SER A 7 8.31 -18.12 -15.32
N ALA A 8 8.67 -17.63 -16.51
CA ALA A 8 8.59 -16.20 -16.87
C ALA A 8 7.17 -15.63 -16.67
N PRO A 9 7.03 -14.40 -16.15
CA PRO A 9 5.73 -13.82 -15.86
C PRO A 9 4.95 -13.52 -17.15
N SER A 10 3.70 -13.97 -17.23
CA SER A 10 2.80 -13.69 -18.34
C SER A 10 2.27 -12.26 -18.27
N GLU A 11 2.28 -11.55 -19.41
CA GLU A 11 1.86 -10.14 -19.49
C GLU A 11 0.37 -9.92 -19.16
N GLY A 12 -0.43 -10.99 -19.18
CA GLY A 12 -1.86 -10.98 -18.80
C GLY A 12 -2.16 -11.23 -17.31
N GLY A 13 -1.21 -11.73 -16.52
CA GLY A 13 -1.47 -12.22 -15.15
C GLY A 13 -1.48 -11.14 -14.06
N GLY A 14 -0.91 -9.95 -14.32
CA GLY A 14 -0.63 -8.97 -13.25
C GLY A 14 -1.85 -8.36 -12.56
N GLY A 15 -3.02 -8.38 -13.21
CA GLY A 15 -4.26 -7.93 -12.56
C GLY A 15 -4.84 -8.95 -11.57
N GLU A 16 -4.42 -10.21 -11.64
CA GLU A 16 -4.95 -11.28 -10.81
C GLU A 16 -4.39 -11.26 -9.40
N ALA A 17 -3.16 -10.78 -9.22
CA ALA A 17 -2.52 -10.60 -7.91
C ALA A 17 -3.39 -9.77 -6.95
N CYS A 18 -4.00 -8.68 -7.44
CA CYS A 18 -4.84 -7.80 -6.62
C CYS A 18 -6.31 -8.26 -6.55
N ARG A 19 -6.67 -9.46 -7.05
CA ARG A 19 -8.01 -10.03 -6.86
C ARG A 19 -8.19 -10.36 -5.38
N LEU A 20 -9.26 -9.84 -4.75
CA LEU A 20 -9.49 -10.02 -3.32
C LEU A 20 -9.45 -11.48 -2.87
N SER A 21 -10.04 -12.40 -3.63
CA SER A 21 -10.00 -13.84 -3.32
C SER A 21 -8.58 -14.42 -3.32
N ARG A 22 -7.69 -13.90 -4.16
CA ARG A 22 -6.28 -14.32 -4.21
C ARG A 22 -5.50 -13.78 -3.01
N ILE A 23 -5.75 -12.52 -2.63
CA ILE A 23 -5.18 -11.90 -1.43
C ILE A 23 -5.63 -12.68 -0.19
N GLN A 24 -6.92 -12.99 -0.07
CA GLN A 24 -7.47 -13.79 1.02
C GLN A 24 -6.86 -15.19 1.08
N ALA A 25 -6.71 -15.85 -0.08
CA ALA A 25 -6.04 -17.16 -0.13
C ALA A 25 -4.58 -17.08 0.33
N ALA A 26 -3.84 -16.02 -0.05
CA ALA A 26 -2.49 -15.79 0.44
C ALA A 26 -2.46 -15.53 1.95
N GLU A 27 -3.37 -14.72 2.48
CA GLU A 27 -3.45 -14.47 3.92
C GLU A 27 -3.76 -15.74 4.71
N THR A 28 -4.68 -16.59 4.24
CA THR A 28 -4.99 -17.86 4.89
C THR A 28 -3.75 -18.76 4.95
N ARG A 29 -3.01 -18.88 3.84
CA ARG A 29 -1.75 -19.64 3.81
C ARG A 29 -0.72 -19.05 4.77
N ALA A 30 -0.45 -17.75 4.66
CA ALA A 30 0.57 -17.08 5.47
C ALA A 30 0.24 -17.07 6.97
N ARG A 31 -1.05 -17.08 7.34
CA ARG A 31 -1.48 -17.28 8.75
C ARG A 31 -1.23 -18.70 9.22
N HIS A 32 -1.53 -19.68 8.37
CA HIS A 32 -1.31 -21.09 8.68
C HIS A 32 0.18 -21.41 8.90
N THR A 33 1.08 -20.80 8.12
CA THR A 33 2.53 -21.00 8.28
C THR A 33 3.18 -20.09 9.33
N GLY A 34 2.42 -19.14 9.88
CA GLY A 34 2.93 -18.16 10.84
C GLY A 34 3.77 -17.03 10.21
N ALA A 35 3.90 -16.99 8.88
CA ALA A 35 4.57 -15.90 8.16
C ALA A 35 3.84 -14.56 8.37
N LEU A 36 2.50 -14.55 8.35
CA LEU A 36 1.69 -13.36 8.60
C LEU A 36 1.45 -13.18 10.10
N ARG A 37 1.85 -12.02 10.63
CA ARG A 37 1.81 -11.70 12.06
C ARG A 37 1.06 -10.38 12.31
N PRO A 38 -0.28 -10.36 12.23
CA PRO A 38 -1.07 -9.15 12.40
C PRO A 38 -0.85 -8.49 13.76
N ILE A 39 -0.89 -7.16 13.76
CA ILE A 39 -0.82 -6.35 14.97
C ILE A 39 -2.24 -6.05 15.44
N ALA A 40 -2.60 -6.52 16.63
CA ALA A 40 -3.92 -6.31 17.21
C ALA A 40 -4.11 -4.84 17.65
N THR A 41 -5.17 -4.21 17.16
CA THR A 41 -5.54 -2.83 17.49
C THR A 41 -7.03 -2.67 17.71
N ALA A 42 -7.40 -1.96 18.77
CA ALA A 42 -8.74 -1.41 18.93
C ALA A 42 -8.89 -0.17 18.04
N SER A 43 -10.03 -0.04 17.37
CA SER A 43 -10.32 1.11 16.49
C SER A 43 -11.37 2.02 17.12
N HIS A 44 -11.09 3.32 17.16
CA HIS A 44 -11.99 4.35 17.66
C HIS A 44 -12.21 5.40 16.58
N VAL A 45 -13.47 5.82 16.41
CA VAL A 45 -13.81 6.94 15.52
C VAL A 45 -14.01 8.19 16.37
N LEU A 46 -13.21 9.21 16.09
CA LEU A 46 -13.38 10.55 16.67
C LEU A 46 -13.92 11.47 15.59
N GLU A 47 -14.77 12.42 15.96
CA GLU A 47 -15.25 13.45 15.03
C GLU A 47 -14.78 14.81 15.52
N ARG A 48 -14.11 15.58 14.65
CA ARG A 48 -13.72 16.97 14.91
C ARG A 48 -13.84 17.81 13.66
N ASN A 49 -14.48 18.97 13.77
CA ASN A 49 -14.68 19.93 12.68
C ASN A 49 -15.36 19.35 11.43
N GLY A 50 -16.23 18.34 11.61
CA GLY A 50 -16.88 17.62 10.51
C GLY A 50 -15.95 16.67 9.75
N LEU A 51 -14.78 16.32 10.32
CA LEU A 51 -13.92 15.25 9.85
C LEU A 51 -13.90 14.11 10.86
N ARG A 52 -13.97 12.89 10.36
CA ARG A 52 -13.83 11.69 11.19
C ARG A 52 -12.39 11.21 11.14
N TYR A 53 -11.84 10.98 12.32
CA TYR A 53 -10.51 10.43 12.53
C TYR A 53 -10.67 8.98 12.97
N LEU A 54 -9.99 8.08 12.27
CA LEU A 54 -9.94 6.68 12.64
C LEU A 54 -8.65 6.41 13.42
N VAL A 55 -8.77 6.36 14.73
CA VAL A 55 -7.65 6.16 15.66
C VAL A 55 -7.52 4.68 15.96
N ARG A 56 -6.31 4.13 15.84
CA ARG A 56 -5.99 2.75 16.20
C ARG A 56 -5.06 2.72 17.39
N ILE A 57 -5.46 2.00 18.42
CA ILE A 57 -4.70 1.84 19.66
C ILE A 57 -4.24 0.40 19.73
N LEU A 58 -2.94 0.17 19.93
CA LEU A 58 -2.38 -1.16 20.13
C LEU A 58 -3.01 -1.78 21.38
N GLU A 59 -3.62 -2.96 21.26
CA GLU A 59 -4.27 -3.61 22.40
C GLU A 59 -3.27 -4.16 23.42
N ARG A 60 -2.03 -4.43 22.98
CA ARG A 60 -0.97 -5.04 23.81
C ARG A 60 0.28 -4.18 23.82
N VAL A 61 0.17 -2.99 24.43
CA VAL A 61 1.27 -2.01 24.53
C VAL A 61 2.52 -2.61 25.21
N HIS A 62 2.38 -3.58 26.11
CA HIS A 62 3.50 -4.22 26.82
C HIS A 62 4.29 -5.25 25.96
N GLU A 63 3.70 -5.83 24.91
CA GLU A 63 4.43 -6.72 23.98
C GLU A 63 5.32 -5.92 23.00
N LYS A 64 5.14 -4.59 22.97
CA LYS A 64 5.80 -3.64 22.07
C LYS A 64 7.30 -3.49 22.35
N GLU A 65 7.73 -3.59 23.60
CA GLU A 65 9.16 -3.51 23.94
C GLU A 65 9.93 -4.72 23.39
N GLN A 66 9.32 -5.91 23.42
CA GLN A 66 9.93 -7.12 22.89
C GLN A 66 9.86 -7.22 21.35
N ALA A 67 8.82 -6.65 20.72
CA ALA A 67 8.67 -6.63 19.27
C ALA A 67 9.54 -5.55 18.59
N ARG A 68 9.69 -4.36 19.19
CA ARG A 68 10.63 -3.33 18.72
C ARG A 68 12.07 -3.78 18.87
N ALA A 69 12.44 -4.37 20.01
CA ALA A 69 13.78 -4.94 20.19
C ALA A 69 14.11 -6.01 19.13
N LYS A 70 13.13 -6.79 18.67
CA LYS A 70 13.32 -7.77 17.57
C LYS A 70 13.35 -7.13 16.18
N GLN A 71 12.72 -5.97 15.97
CA GLN A 71 12.79 -5.21 14.72
C GLN A 71 14.09 -4.40 14.61
N ASP A 72 14.58 -3.81 15.70
CA ASP A 72 15.88 -3.12 15.74
C ASP A 72 17.04 -4.12 15.55
N VAL A 73 16.92 -5.36 16.03
CA VAL A 73 17.88 -6.45 15.71
C VAL A 73 17.81 -6.87 14.23
N SER A 74 16.68 -6.63 13.54
CA SER A 74 16.53 -6.89 12.11
C SER A 74 17.03 -5.75 11.21
N GLU A 75 17.40 -4.58 11.74
CA GLU A 75 18.12 -3.55 10.97
C GLU A 75 19.51 -4.05 10.49
N GLY A 76 20.00 -5.17 11.02
CA GLY A 76 21.16 -5.91 10.51
C GLY A 76 20.85 -7.09 9.58
N GLN A 77 19.59 -7.39 9.30
CA GLN A 77 19.16 -8.59 8.55
C GLN A 77 18.70 -8.25 7.12
N GLY A 78 19.61 -7.71 6.31
CA GLY A 78 19.42 -7.61 4.85
C GLY A 78 18.14 -6.90 4.40
N ASP A 79 17.84 -7.00 3.11
CA ASP A 79 16.62 -6.46 2.54
C ASP A 79 15.46 -7.45 2.79
N PRO A 80 14.41 -7.10 3.56
CA PRO A 80 13.32 -8.03 3.86
C PRO A 80 12.48 -8.39 2.65
N PHE A 81 12.70 -7.72 1.52
CA PHE A 81 12.05 -8.04 0.25
C PHE A 81 12.94 -8.90 -0.67
N LEU A 82 14.20 -9.19 -0.29
CA LEU A 82 15.14 -9.98 -1.09
C LEU A 82 16.01 -10.94 -0.26
N PRO A 83 15.84 -12.28 -0.41
CA PRO A 83 14.68 -12.94 -1.00
C PRO A 83 13.44 -12.74 -0.11
N TYR A 84 12.28 -12.45 -0.72
CA TYR A 84 11.02 -12.40 0.02
C TYR A 84 10.54 -13.80 0.45
N GLU A 85 9.80 -13.88 1.56
CA GLU A 85 9.15 -15.11 2.01
C GLU A 85 8.05 -15.53 1.03
N VAL A 86 8.12 -16.78 0.54
CA VAL A 86 7.17 -17.32 -0.44
C VAL A 86 5.73 -17.35 0.08
N ASP A 87 5.54 -17.51 1.39
CA ASP A 87 4.23 -17.50 2.01
C ASP A 87 3.57 -16.12 1.99
N LEU A 88 4.37 -15.05 1.95
CA LEU A 88 3.87 -13.67 1.83
C LEU A 88 3.62 -13.28 0.37
N PHE A 89 4.05 -14.07 -0.61
CA PHE A 89 3.86 -13.77 -2.03
C PHE A 89 2.39 -13.95 -2.45
N VAL A 90 1.82 -12.91 -3.05
CA VAL A 90 0.46 -12.93 -3.59
C VAL A 90 0.49 -13.18 -5.10
N GLY A 91 1.34 -12.46 -5.82
CA GLY A 91 1.44 -12.57 -7.27
C GLY A 91 2.31 -11.48 -7.90
N ASP A 92 2.55 -11.61 -9.20
CA ASP A 92 3.31 -10.62 -9.97
C ASP A 92 2.46 -9.39 -10.29
N LEU A 93 3.07 -8.21 -10.32
CA LEU A 93 2.44 -6.94 -10.74
C LEU A 93 3.11 -6.38 -11.99
N GLY A 94 3.26 -7.25 -12.99
CA GLY A 94 4.04 -6.98 -14.19
C GLY A 94 5.48 -7.49 -14.07
N ARG A 95 6.36 -7.01 -14.95
CA ARG A 95 7.75 -7.48 -15.03
C ARG A 95 8.60 -6.95 -13.87
N HIS A 96 8.32 -5.75 -13.37
CA HIS A 96 9.18 -5.03 -12.44
C HIS A 96 8.74 -5.08 -10.98
N HIS A 97 7.51 -5.50 -10.70
CA HIS A 97 6.94 -5.46 -9.35
C HIS A 97 6.30 -6.78 -8.93
N VAL A 98 6.23 -6.98 -7.62
CA VAL A 98 5.53 -8.10 -6.99
C VAL A 98 4.57 -7.58 -5.93
N ALA A 99 3.47 -8.29 -5.70
CA ALA A 99 2.58 -8.07 -4.57
C ALA A 99 2.95 -9.02 -3.43
N LEU A 100 3.36 -8.46 -2.29
CA LEU A 100 3.58 -9.18 -1.04
C LEU A 100 2.52 -8.78 -0.02
N LEU A 101 2.13 -9.69 0.87
CA LEU A 101 1.44 -9.32 2.09
C LEU A 101 2.40 -8.55 2.99
N ASN A 102 1.93 -7.46 3.59
CA ASN A 102 2.66 -6.87 4.70
C ASN A 102 2.73 -7.92 5.82
N LYS A 103 3.94 -8.25 6.29
CA LYS A 103 4.19 -9.26 7.33
C LYS A 103 3.52 -8.93 8.66
N PHE A 104 3.45 -7.65 9.00
CA PHE A 104 2.90 -7.14 10.27
C PHE A 104 1.70 -6.21 10.02
N PRO A 105 0.61 -6.72 9.42
CA PRO A 105 -0.47 -5.85 8.98
C PRO A 105 -1.28 -5.36 10.18
N VAL A 106 -1.56 -4.05 10.22
CA VAL A 106 -2.61 -3.47 11.07
C VAL A 106 -3.97 -3.51 10.34
N LEU A 107 -3.95 -3.26 9.03
CA LEU A 107 -5.13 -3.34 8.17
C LEU A 107 -5.17 -4.69 7.46
N ARG A 108 -6.35 -5.31 7.37
CA ARG A 108 -6.52 -6.56 6.60
C ARG A 108 -6.23 -6.31 5.13
N HIS A 109 -5.73 -7.34 4.45
CA HIS A 109 -5.45 -7.35 3.02
C HIS A 109 -4.40 -6.29 2.60
N HIS A 110 -3.54 -5.88 3.53
CA HIS A 110 -2.50 -4.89 3.28
C HIS A 110 -1.39 -5.48 2.41
N LEU A 111 -1.26 -4.94 1.20
CA LEU A 111 -0.23 -5.32 0.25
C LEU A 111 0.93 -4.32 0.22
N LEU A 112 2.13 -4.85 0.01
CA LEU A 112 3.31 -4.13 -0.42
C LEU A 112 3.50 -4.41 -1.92
N ILE A 113 3.59 -3.35 -2.72
CA ILE A 113 3.91 -3.39 -4.16
C ILE A 113 5.40 -3.08 -4.26
N VAL A 114 6.23 -4.11 -4.35
CA VAL A 114 7.68 -3.99 -4.20
C VAL A 114 8.36 -4.12 -5.55
N THR A 115 9.37 -3.30 -5.82
CA THR A 115 10.25 -3.48 -6.98
C THR A 115 11.01 -4.81 -6.87
N ARG A 116 11.24 -5.50 -7.97
CA ARG A 116 12.03 -6.76 -7.96
C ARG A 116 13.52 -6.52 -7.75
N ARG A 117 14.00 -5.40 -8.29
CA ARG A 117 15.37 -4.94 -8.12
C ARG A 117 15.37 -3.86 -7.06
N PHE A 118 16.44 -3.82 -6.29
CA PHE A 118 16.62 -2.74 -5.34
C PHE A 118 16.61 -1.39 -6.06
N GLU A 119 15.61 -0.58 -5.73
CA GLU A 119 15.56 0.86 -5.97
C GLU A 119 15.42 1.54 -4.61
N HIS A 120 16.00 2.72 -4.44
CA HIS A 120 15.92 3.41 -3.15
C HIS A 120 14.51 3.99 -2.92
N GLN A 121 13.98 3.88 -1.70
CA GLN A 121 12.64 4.31 -1.28
C GLN A 121 12.43 5.83 -1.35
N ALA A 122 13.48 6.62 -1.58
CA ALA A 122 13.36 8.06 -1.82
C ALA A 122 13.33 8.43 -3.31
N CYS A 123 13.45 7.46 -4.22
CA CYS A 123 13.38 7.72 -5.65
C CYS A 123 11.94 8.08 -6.06
N PRO A 124 11.74 9.05 -6.98
CA PRO A 124 10.42 9.37 -7.50
C PRO A 124 9.69 8.15 -8.09
N LEU A 125 8.37 8.19 -8.06
CA LEU A 125 7.54 7.17 -8.71
C LEU A 125 7.68 7.25 -10.23
N THR A 126 7.84 6.09 -10.84
CA THR A 126 8.03 5.87 -12.28
C THR A 126 6.72 5.41 -12.95
N LEU A 127 6.75 5.26 -14.26
CA LEU A 127 5.61 4.70 -15.00
C LEU A 127 5.33 3.25 -14.59
N GLU A 128 6.36 2.45 -14.32
CA GLU A 128 6.21 1.05 -13.90
C GLU A 128 5.55 0.94 -12.52
N ASP A 129 5.92 1.83 -11.58
CA ASP A 129 5.26 1.91 -10.27
C ASP A 129 3.77 2.22 -10.41
N MET A 130 3.43 3.17 -11.31
CA MET A 130 2.06 3.54 -11.59
C MET A 130 1.30 2.42 -12.30
N HIS A 131 1.95 1.62 -13.15
CA HIS A 131 1.33 0.43 -13.73
C HIS A 131 0.99 -0.60 -12.65
N ALA A 132 1.92 -0.88 -11.74
CA ALA A 132 1.70 -1.83 -10.65
C ALA A 132 0.56 -1.35 -9.72
N LEU A 133 0.57 -0.08 -9.30
CA LEU A 133 -0.48 0.49 -8.47
C LEU A 133 -1.84 0.52 -9.19
N HIS A 134 -1.87 0.94 -10.45
CA HIS A 134 -3.08 1.01 -11.26
C HIS A 134 -3.76 -0.36 -11.39
N ARG A 135 -3.00 -1.45 -11.54
CA ARG A 135 -3.56 -2.81 -11.58
C ARG A 135 -4.34 -3.14 -10.31
N CYS A 136 -3.83 -2.76 -9.14
CA CYS A 136 -4.55 -2.96 -7.89
C CYS A 136 -5.79 -2.07 -7.76
N LEU A 137 -5.65 -0.77 -8.03
CA LEU A 137 -6.78 0.16 -7.96
C LEU A 137 -7.92 -0.24 -8.91
N ARG A 138 -7.60 -0.67 -10.14
CA ARG A 138 -8.60 -1.14 -11.11
C ARG A 138 -9.28 -2.43 -10.69
N ARG A 139 -8.55 -3.34 -10.05
CA ARG A 139 -9.06 -4.68 -9.75
C ARG A 139 -9.90 -4.72 -8.47
N ALA A 140 -9.54 -3.91 -7.48
CA ALA A 140 -10.08 -3.99 -6.13
C ALA A 140 -10.42 -2.64 -5.49
N GLY A 141 -10.25 -1.51 -6.20
CA GLY A 141 -10.41 -0.18 -5.63
C GLY A 141 -9.34 0.09 -4.57
N GLY A 142 -9.72 0.73 -3.46
CA GLY A 142 -8.85 0.90 -2.31
C GLY A 142 -7.97 2.15 -2.35
N LEU A 143 -7.03 2.21 -1.40
CA LEU A 143 -6.10 3.30 -1.21
C LEU A 143 -4.68 2.82 -1.47
N GLY A 144 -4.00 3.45 -2.44
CA GLY A 144 -2.57 3.33 -2.64
C GLY A 144 -1.81 4.49 -2.01
N PHE A 145 -0.66 4.23 -1.40
CA PHE A 145 0.18 5.27 -0.82
C PHE A 145 1.68 4.92 -0.89
N TYR A 146 2.52 5.95 -0.86
CA TYR A 146 3.97 5.84 -0.97
C TYR A 146 4.66 6.81 -0.01
N ASN A 147 5.46 6.26 0.90
CA ASN A 147 6.23 7.04 1.86
C ASN A 147 7.65 7.20 1.32
N SER A 148 7.97 8.37 0.75
CA SER A 148 9.26 8.62 0.11
C SER A 148 10.36 8.99 1.12
N GLY A 149 11.08 7.99 1.61
CA GLY A 149 12.21 8.14 2.54
C GLY A 149 11.84 8.27 4.02
N LYS A 150 12.87 8.37 4.88
CA LYS A 150 12.75 8.29 6.35
C LYS A 150 11.83 9.37 6.94
N THR A 151 11.92 10.60 6.45
CA THR A 151 11.06 11.72 6.91
C THR A 151 9.58 11.49 6.62
N ALA A 152 9.25 10.74 5.56
CA ALA A 152 7.88 10.35 5.23
C ALA A 152 7.41 9.12 6.04
N GLY A 153 8.21 8.62 6.98
CA GLY A 153 7.89 7.46 7.81
C GLY A 153 8.15 6.11 7.15
N ALA A 154 9.00 6.04 6.12
CA ALA A 154 9.42 4.76 5.54
C ALA A 154 10.35 3.99 6.50
N SER A 155 10.06 2.71 6.71
CA SER A 155 10.89 1.81 7.53
C SER A 155 11.88 0.97 6.72
N GLN A 156 11.74 0.92 5.39
CA GLN A 156 12.57 0.11 4.50
C GLN A 156 13.15 0.96 3.38
N ALA A 157 14.42 0.73 3.05
CA ALA A 157 15.13 1.46 2.01
C ALA A 157 14.82 0.97 0.59
N HIS A 158 14.36 -0.26 0.44
CA HIS A 158 13.94 -0.79 -0.86
C HIS A 158 12.54 -0.28 -1.22
N LYS A 159 12.43 0.27 -2.43
CA LYS A 159 11.24 0.87 -3.01
C LYS A 159 10.01 -0.05 -2.98
N HIS A 160 8.99 0.42 -2.28
CA HIS A 160 7.69 -0.22 -2.20
C HIS A 160 6.58 0.82 -2.05
N LEU A 161 5.48 0.58 -2.75
CA LEU A 161 4.20 1.24 -2.52
C LEU A 161 3.35 0.35 -1.61
N GLN A 162 2.35 0.93 -0.98
CA GLN A 162 1.42 0.23 -0.11
C GLN A 162 0.01 0.34 -0.68
N TRP A 163 -0.77 -0.73 -0.53
CA TRP A 163 -2.17 -0.76 -0.93
C TRP A 163 -3.02 -1.43 0.15
N VAL A 164 -4.17 -0.83 0.44
CA VAL A 164 -5.17 -1.38 1.36
C VAL A 164 -6.57 -1.23 0.77
N PRO A 165 -7.49 -2.17 1.03
CA PRO A 165 -8.87 -2.00 0.63
C PRO A 165 -9.54 -0.88 1.42
N THR A 166 -10.47 -0.19 0.78
CA THR A 166 -11.39 0.74 1.42
C THR A 166 -12.77 0.08 1.56
N PRO A 167 -13.57 0.45 2.57
CA PRO A 167 -13.29 1.43 3.63
C PRO A 167 -12.16 0.99 4.59
N LEU A 168 -11.41 1.96 5.12
CA LEU A 168 -10.23 1.71 5.98
C LEU A 168 -10.56 1.14 7.38
N GLY A 169 -11.81 0.80 7.69
CA GLY A 169 -12.20 0.25 8.99
C GLY A 169 -13.68 -0.10 9.05
N SER A 170 -14.03 -1.02 9.95
CA SER A 170 -15.42 -1.38 10.25
C SER A 170 -16.18 -0.16 10.75
N GLY A 171 -17.30 0.18 10.10
CA GLY A 171 -18.12 1.35 10.44
C GLY A 171 -17.66 2.67 9.83
N ALA A 172 -16.66 2.69 8.94
CA ALA A 172 -16.39 3.88 8.16
C ALA A 172 -17.59 4.17 7.22
N ARG A 173 -17.99 5.44 7.14
CA ARG A 173 -19.05 5.89 6.20
C ARG A 173 -18.49 6.31 4.84
N ASP A 174 -17.20 6.63 4.80
CA ASP A 174 -16.49 7.11 3.62
C ASP A 174 -15.39 6.11 3.28
N GLU A 175 -14.99 6.03 2.01
CA GLU A 175 -13.88 5.17 1.58
C GLU A 175 -12.58 5.54 2.29
N VAL A 176 -12.31 6.84 2.39
CA VAL A 176 -11.17 7.41 3.12
C VAL A 176 -11.65 8.53 4.06
N PRO A 177 -11.03 8.71 5.24
CA PRO A 177 -11.44 9.70 6.23
C PRO A 177 -11.54 11.13 5.71
N VAL A 178 -10.69 11.51 4.76
CA VAL A 178 -10.63 12.85 4.16
C VAL A 178 -11.67 13.08 3.06
N GLY A 179 -12.40 12.05 2.63
CA GLY A 179 -13.37 12.10 1.53
C GLY A 179 -14.36 13.26 1.63
N PRO A 180 -15.02 13.51 2.78
CA PRO A 180 -15.96 14.62 2.95
C PRO A 180 -15.37 16.01 2.68
N TRP A 181 -14.05 16.17 2.78
CA TRP A 181 -13.38 17.46 2.54
C TRP A 181 -12.79 17.58 1.13
N LEU A 182 -12.80 16.51 0.33
CA LEU A 182 -12.38 16.52 -1.07
C LEU A 182 -13.54 16.97 -1.98
N THR A 183 -14.11 18.14 -1.69
CA THR A 183 -15.23 18.70 -2.46
C THR A 183 -14.78 19.13 -3.86
N PRO A 184 -15.71 19.29 -4.84
CA PRO A 184 -15.37 19.82 -6.15
C PRO A 184 -14.61 21.16 -6.10
N GLU A 185 -14.92 22.03 -5.14
CA GLU A 185 -14.23 23.30 -4.90
C GLU A 185 -12.78 23.07 -4.48
N ALA A 186 -12.55 22.16 -3.53
CA ALA A 186 -11.21 21.81 -3.07
C ALA A 186 -10.36 21.18 -4.19
N LEU A 187 -10.97 20.31 -4.99
CA LEU A 187 -10.32 19.68 -6.14
C LEU A 187 -9.98 20.70 -7.24
N ARG A 188 -10.86 21.66 -7.54
CA ARG A 188 -10.58 22.77 -8.46
C ARG A 188 -9.47 23.69 -7.94
N ALA A 189 -9.46 23.95 -6.63
CA ALA A 189 -8.44 24.76 -5.99
C ALA A 189 -7.08 24.05 -5.84
N GLY A 190 -7.02 22.73 -6.10
CA GLY A 190 -5.83 21.91 -5.90
C GLY A 190 -5.44 21.75 -4.43
N ARG A 191 -6.30 22.15 -3.48
CA ARG A 191 -6.05 22.09 -2.03
C ARG A 191 -7.34 22.11 -1.23
N VAL A 192 -7.29 21.57 -0.02
CA VAL A 192 -8.36 21.64 1.00
C VAL A 192 -8.02 22.75 1.99
N ALA A 193 -8.77 23.85 1.97
CA ALA A 193 -8.49 25.03 2.80
C ALA A 193 -8.47 24.77 4.32
N ARG A 194 -9.12 23.69 4.77
CA ARG A 194 -9.24 23.33 6.20
C ARG A 194 -8.05 22.58 6.77
N PHE A 195 -7.15 22.03 5.94
CA PHE A 195 -5.97 21.33 6.47
C PHE A 195 -4.89 22.33 6.92
N PRO A 196 -4.32 22.17 8.13
CA PRO A 196 -3.34 23.09 8.69
C PRO A 196 -1.90 22.85 8.20
N PHE A 197 -1.72 21.97 7.21
CA PHE A 197 -0.40 21.56 6.70
C PHE A 197 -0.34 21.74 5.19
N ARG A 198 0.88 21.89 4.65
CA ARG A 198 1.10 21.97 3.20
C ARG A 198 0.70 20.65 2.54
N HIS A 199 -0.16 20.73 1.54
CA HIS A 199 -0.62 19.60 0.76
C HIS A 199 -1.13 20.09 -0.59
N ALA A 200 -1.31 19.17 -1.53
CA ALA A 200 -1.95 19.41 -2.81
C ALA A 200 -2.86 18.22 -3.16
N VAL A 201 -3.93 18.46 -3.92
CA VAL A 201 -4.86 17.42 -4.39
C VAL A 201 -5.08 17.58 -5.89
N HIS A 202 -5.24 16.46 -6.59
CA HIS A 202 -5.55 16.45 -8.01
C HIS A 202 -6.70 15.47 -8.26
N ALA A 203 -7.76 15.94 -8.89
CA ALA A 203 -8.84 15.06 -9.33
C ALA A 203 -8.37 14.23 -10.52
N LEU A 204 -8.63 12.93 -10.47
CA LEU A 204 -8.43 12.05 -11.61
C LEU A 204 -9.73 11.96 -12.43
N PRO A 205 -9.65 11.64 -13.74
CA PRO A 205 -10.83 11.34 -14.53
C PRO A 205 -11.64 10.20 -13.90
N GLY A 206 -12.98 10.26 -14.01
CA GLY A 206 -13.88 9.29 -13.36
C GLY A 206 -13.65 7.83 -13.75
N THR A 207 -13.08 7.57 -14.93
CA THR A 207 -12.61 6.24 -15.33
C THR A 207 -11.14 6.29 -15.74
N LEU A 208 -10.29 5.62 -14.98
CA LEU A 208 -8.93 5.30 -15.41
C LEU A 208 -9.02 4.09 -16.36
N GLY A 209 -8.94 4.34 -17.66
CA GLY A 209 -8.94 3.28 -18.67
C GLY A 209 -7.71 2.37 -18.54
N SER A 210 -7.83 1.11 -19.00
CA SER A 210 -6.75 0.12 -18.90
C SER A 210 -5.46 0.52 -19.63
N ALA A 211 -5.59 1.20 -20.78
CA ALA A 211 -4.45 1.54 -21.63
C ALA A 211 -3.64 2.74 -21.11
N CYS A 212 -4.29 3.73 -20.51
CA CYS A 212 -3.66 5.02 -20.18
C CYS A 212 -3.65 5.37 -18.69
N GLY A 213 -4.30 4.59 -17.83
CA GLY A 213 -4.48 4.96 -16.42
C GLY A 213 -3.18 5.18 -15.65
N ALA A 214 -2.14 4.37 -15.88
CA ALA A 214 -0.82 4.58 -15.28
C ALA A 214 -0.16 5.89 -15.72
N VAL A 215 -0.32 6.27 -16.99
CA VAL A 215 0.19 7.54 -17.53
C VAL A 215 -0.55 8.72 -16.91
N VAL A 216 -1.87 8.60 -16.74
CA VAL A 216 -2.69 9.62 -16.07
C VAL A 216 -2.26 9.79 -14.61
N LEU A 217 -2.05 8.68 -13.88
CA LEU A 217 -1.54 8.72 -12.50
C LEU A 217 -0.15 9.37 -12.42
N LEU A 218 0.77 9.02 -13.33
CA LEU A 218 2.12 9.60 -13.34
C LEU A 218 2.09 11.11 -13.63
N LYS A 219 1.26 11.56 -14.56
CA LYS A 219 1.07 12.98 -14.87
C LYS A 219 0.50 13.74 -13.68
N ALA A 220 -0.50 13.18 -13.00
CA ALA A 220 -1.06 13.77 -11.78
C ALA A 220 -0.02 13.85 -10.66
N TYR A 221 0.74 12.79 -10.44
CA TYR A 221 1.83 12.76 -9.46
C TYR A 221 2.87 13.85 -9.72
N ARG A 222 3.36 13.98 -10.96
CA ARG A 222 4.35 15.00 -11.32
C ARG A 222 3.83 16.43 -11.09
N ARG A 223 2.57 16.70 -11.47
CA ARG A 223 1.92 18.00 -11.20
C ARG A 223 1.81 18.33 -9.71
N LEU A 224 1.69 17.33 -8.85
CA LEU A 224 1.62 17.53 -7.40
C LEU A 224 2.99 17.77 -6.75
N LEU A 225 4.09 17.56 -7.49
CA LEU A 225 5.46 17.85 -7.02
C LEU A 225 5.94 19.26 -7.36
N GLU A 226 5.28 19.93 -8.30
CA GLU A 226 5.50 21.34 -8.69
C GLU A 226 4.87 22.29 -7.65
#